data_AF-A0A384IGW4-F1
#
_entry.id   AF-A0A384IGW4-F1
#
_cell.length_a   1.000
_cell.length_b   1.000
_cell.length_c   1.000
_cell.angle_alpha   90.00
_cell.angle_beta   90.00
_cell.angle_gamma   90.00
#
_symmetry.space_group_name_H-M   'P 1'
#
loop_
_entity.id
_entity.type
_entity.pdbx_description
1 polymer ?
#
loop_
_entity_poly.entity_id
_entity_poly.type
_entity_poly.pdbx_seq_one_letter_code
_entity_poly.pdbx_strand_id
1 'polypeptide(L)'
;MASITDIVFTNCTVGGLGFDVTMTATPWTINVTGVDPANANRVKGNVTGISAHIEGFGCSADFTGKVYGYYDNSSGDLVIDGTGTELTASNADCMGLVNDNDVAIFNASYHVDINSTHTSPVITTP
;
A
#
# COMPACT_ATOMS: atom_id res chain seq x y z
N MET A 1 -7.18 -10.90 -11.57
CA MET A 1 -6.12 -10.67 -10.57
C MET A 1 -5.07 -9.81 -11.23
N ALA A 2 -4.57 -8.79 -10.53
CA ALA A 2 -3.51 -7.90 -11.00
C ALA A 2 -2.35 -7.94 -10.00
N SER A 3 -1.18 -7.46 -10.42
CA SER A 3 0.05 -7.54 -9.63
C SER A 3 0.87 -6.26 -9.74
N ILE A 4 1.52 -5.88 -8.64
CA ILE A 4 2.52 -4.82 -8.58
C ILE A 4 3.89 -5.50 -8.65
N THR A 5 4.58 -5.33 -9.78
CA THR A 5 5.92 -5.87 -9.99
C THR A 5 7.03 -4.88 -9.62
N ASP A 6 6.69 -3.60 -9.55
CA ASP A 6 7.60 -2.51 -9.18
C ASP A 6 6.80 -1.37 -8.54
N ILE A 7 7.36 -0.74 -7.52
CA ILE A 7 6.85 0.49 -6.90
C ILE A 7 8.03 1.32 -6.42
N VAL A 8 7.98 2.63 -6.71
CA VAL A 8 8.98 3.58 -6.25
C VAL A 8 8.40 4.39 -5.11
N PHE A 9 9.12 4.40 -3.99
CA PHE A 9 8.81 5.20 -2.82
C PHE A 9 9.65 6.47 -2.83
N THR A 10 9.03 7.62 -2.56
CA THR A 10 9.74 8.90 -2.48
C THR A 10 9.26 9.67 -1.27
N ASN A 11 10.16 10.45 -0.65
CA ASN A 11 9.86 11.31 0.49
C ASN A 11 9.19 10.58 1.66
N CYS A 12 9.56 9.31 1.90
CA CYS A 12 9.04 8.56 3.04
C CYS A 12 9.63 9.09 4.34
N THR A 13 8.79 9.28 5.35
CA THR A 13 9.24 9.76 6.66
C THR A 13 8.59 8.98 7.81
N VAL A 14 9.37 8.66 8.84
CA VAL A 14 8.88 8.12 10.13
C VAL A 14 9.30 9.08 11.23
N GLY A 15 8.35 9.62 11.99
CA GLY A 15 8.64 10.61 13.04
C GLY A 15 9.31 11.90 12.53
N GLY A 16 9.14 12.25 11.25
CA GLY A 16 9.77 13.41 10.61
C GLY A 16 11.19 13.16 10.09
N LEU A 17 11.73 11.95 10.24
CA LEU A 17 13.01 11.52 9.69
C LEU A 17 12.78 10.81 8.36
N GLY A 18 13.64 11.06 7.37
CA GLY A 18 13.53 10.46 6.04
C GLY A 18 14.02 9.00 6.01
N PHE A 19 13.32 8.14 5.27
CA PHE A 19 13.67 6.74 5.11
C PHE A 19 13.65 6.34 3.65
N ASP A 20 14.59 5.48 3.26
CA ASP A 20 14.51 4.75 2.01
C ASP A 20 13.60 3.54 2.23
N VAL A 21 12.69 3.31 1.28
CA VAL A 21 11.77 2.17 1.31
C VAL A 21 11.97 1.38 0.02
N THR A 22 12.22 0.08 0.15
CA THR A 22 12.47 -0.82 -0.98
C THR A 22 11.58 -2.05 -0.91
N MET A 23 11.16 -2.57 -2.06
CA MET A 23 10.50 -3.88 -2.10
C MET A 23 11.54 -4.98 -1.88
N THR A 24 11.24 -5.95 -1.00
CA THR A 24 12.11 -7.11 -0.78
C THR A 24 11.58 -8.39 -1.43
N ALA A 25 10.31 -8.41 -1.82
CA ALA A 25 9.72 -9.48 -2.62
C ALA A 25 8.73 -8.93 -3.65
N THR A 26 8.68 -9.57 -4.81
CA THR A 26 7.78 -9.24 -5.93
C THR A 26 7.21 -10.52 -6.55
N PRO A 27 5.99 -10.50 -7.11
CA PRO A 27 5.06 -9.38 -7.11
C PRO A 27 4.24 -9.28 -5.82
N TRP A 28 3.73 -8.08 -5.53
CA TRP A 28 2.59 -7.93 -4.61
C TRP A 28 1.29 -8.12 -5.40
N THR A 29 0.29 -8.75 -4.80
CA THR A 29 -0.94 -9.13 -5.50
C THR A 29 -2.09 -8.19 -5.14
N ILE A 30 -2.81 -7.70 -6.14
CA ILE A 30 -4.03 -6.90 -5.98
C ILE A 30 -5.25 -7.81 -6.09
N ASN A 31 -6.04 -7.88 -5.02
CA ASN A 31 -7.26 -8.66 -4.94
C ASN A 31 -8.48 -7.73 -4.85
N VAL A 32 -9.39 -7.85 -5.82
CA VAL A 32 -10.69 -7.17 -5.79
C VAL A 32 -11.66 -8.01 -4.97
N THR A 33 -12.32 -7.41 -3.99
CA THR A 33 -13.29 -8.09 -3.12
C THR A 33 -14.75 -7.80 -3.52
N GLY A 34 -15.00 -6.70 -4.22
CA GLY A 34 -16.32 -6.37 -4.78
C GLY A 34 -16.64 -4.89 -4.72
N VAL A 35 -17.82 -4.52 -5.24
CA VAL A 35 -18.34 -3.14 -5.12
C VAL A 35 -18.68 -2.84 -3.66
N ASP A 36 -18.37 -1.63 -3.20
CA ASP A 36 -18.73 -1.18 -1.86
C ASP A 36 -20.26 -1.06 -1.74
N PRO A 37 -20.90 -1.80 -0.81
CA PRO A 37 -22.34 -1.72 -0.61
C PRO A 37 -22.82 -0.32 -0.17
N ALA A 38 -21.93 0.51 0.38
CA ALA A 38 -22.25 1.89 0.78
C ALA A 38 -21.98 2.91 -0.33
N ASN A 39 -21.23 2.55 -1.39
CA ASN A 39 -20.90 3.44 -2.49
C ASN A 39 -20.62 2.65 -3.77
N ALA A 40 -21.57 2.65 -4.70
CA ALA A 40 -21.47 1.88 -5.95
C ALA A 40 -20.29 2.31 -6.86
N ASN A 41 -19.71 3.50 -6.66
CA ASN A 41 -18.54 3.94 -7.41
C ASN A 41 -17.23 3.37 -6.86
N ARG A 42 -17.24 2.77 -5.66
CA ARG A 42 -16.04 2.23 -5.03
C ARG A 42 -15.96 0.73 -5.23
N VAL A 43 -14.81 0.25 -5.66
CA VAL A 43 -14.48 -1.16 -5.77
C VAL A 43 -13.45 -1.50 -4.70
N LYS A 44 -13.87 -2.26 -3.68
CA LYS A 44 -13.02 -2.66 -2.56
C LYS A 44 -12.01 -3.73 -2.98
N GLY A 45 -10.89 -3.72 -2.29
CA GLY A 45 -9.83 -4.69 -2.50
C GLY A 45 -8.77 -4.67 -1.39
N ASN A 46 -7.70 -5.41 -1.63
CA ASN A 46 -6.51 -5.42 -0.80
C ASN A 46 -5.27 -5.72 -1.63
N VAL A 47 -4.11 -5.31 -1.11
CA VAL A 47 -2.81 -5.71 -1.62
C VAL A 47 -2.19 -6.70 -0.64
N THR A 48 -1.84 -7.89 -1.12
CA THR A 48 -1.25 -8.98 -0.32
C THR A 48 0.16 -9.29 -0.77
N GLY A 49 0.93 -9.93 0.12
CA GLY A 49 2.31 -10.30 -0.16
C GLY A 49 3.25 -9.08 -0.11
N ILE A 50 2.82 -8.01 0.58
CA ILE A 50 3.66 -6.86 0.82
C ILE A 50 4.88 -7.32 1.61
N SER A 51 6.04 -6.91 1.12
CA SER A 51 7.35 -7.17 1.72
C SER A 51 8.23 -5.98 1.36
N ALA A 52 8.44 -5.10 2.33
CA ALA A 52 9.20 -3.88 2.17
C ALA A 52 10.27 -3.77 3.27
N HIS A 53 11.40 -3.15 2.93
CA HIS A 53 12.47 -2.84 3.86
C HIS A 53 12.62 -1.33 3.97
N ILE A 54 12.72 -0.82 5.19
CA ILE A 54 13.06 0.58 5.47
C ILE A 54 14.48 0.67 6.00
N GLU A 55 15.21 1.70 5.57
CA GLU A 55 16.55 2.01 6.07
C GLU A 55 16.72 3.53 6.16
N GLY A 56 17.23 4.02 7.29
CA GLY A 56 17.51 5.44 7.48
C GLY A 56 17.73 5.84 8.93
N PHE A 57 18.55 6.87 9.17
CA PHE A 57 18.80 7.44 10.51
C PHE A 57 19.13 6.42 11.61
N GLY A 58 19.85 5.34 11.27
CA GLY A 58 20.18 4.28 12.24
C GLY A 58 18.97 3.43 12.65
N CYS A 59 17.95 3.40 11.79
CA CYS A 59 16.77 2.55 11.91
C CYS A 59 16.63 1.68 10.65
N SER A 60 16.48 0.38 10.88
CA SER A 60 16.26 -0.64 9.87
C SER A 60 15.09 -1.51 10.30
N ALA A 61 14.13 -1.78 9.41
CA ALA A 61 13.02 -2.69 9.70
C ALA A 61 12.38 -3.24 8.43
N ASP A 62 11.84 -4.45 8.52
CA ASP A 62 11.06 -5.08 7.46
C ASP A 62 9.56 -5.00 7.78
N PHE A 63 8.75 -4.65 6.79
CA PHE A 63 7.30 -4.66 6.88
C PHE A 63 6.72 -5.70 5.93
N THR A 64 5.98 -6.65 6.50
CA THR A 64 5.32 -7.70 5.73
C THR A 64 3.83 -7.75 5.99
N GLY A 65 3.07 -8.17 4.99
CA GLY A 65 1.65 -8.50 5.14
C GLY A 65 0.74 -7.91 4.08
N LYS A 66 -0.28 -7.18 4.53
CA LYS A 66 -1.41 -6.78 3.69
C LYS A 66 -2.02 -5.44 4.09
N VAL A 67 -2.45 -4.68 3.10
CA VAL A 67 -3.21 -3.43 3.27
C VAL A 67 -4.54 -3.48 2.51
N TYR A 68 -5.49 -2.68 2.96
CA TYR A 68 -6.85 -2.62 2.43
C TYR A 68 -7.12 -1.28 1.78
N GLY A 69 -8.07 -1.28 0.86
CA GLY A 69 -8.43 -0.07 0.15
C GLY A 69 -9.58 -0.26 -0.82
N TYR A 70 -9.76 0.74 -1.65
CA TYR A 70 -10.73 0.75 -2.73
C TYR A 70 -10.24 1.58 -3.91
N TYR A 71 -10.73 1.26 -5.09
CA TYR A 71 -10.64 2.11 -6.26
C TYR A 71 -11.93 2.92 -6.40
N ASP A 72 -11.86 4.23 -6.53
CA ASP A 72 -13.03 5.11 -6.76
C ASP A 72 -13.15 5.44 -8.25
N ASN A 73 -14.16 4.86 -8.90
CA ASN A 73 -14.44 5.10 -10.32
C ASN A 73 -14.78 6.57 -10.63
N SER A 74 -15.15 7.37 -9.64
CA SER A 74 -15.51 8.79 -9.84
C SER A 74 -14.27 9.67 -9.98
N SER A 75 -13.27 9.46 -9.11
CA SER A 75 -12.03 10.26 -9.10
C SER A 75 -10.88 9.59 -9.85
N GLY A 76 -10.96 8.28 -10.08
CA GLY A 76 -9.87 7.50 -10.66
C GLY A 76 -8.78 7.13 -9.67
N ASP A 77 -9.05 7.21 -8.36
CA ASP A 77 -8.03 7.02 -7.33
C ASP A 77 -8.10 5.64 -6.71
N LEU A 78 -6.94 5.01 -6.55
CA LEU A 78 -6.71 3.88 -5.66
C LEU A 78 -6.38 4.41 -4.26
N VAL A 79 -7.30 4.22 -3.33
CA VAL A 79 -7.18 4.66 -1.94
C VAL A 79 -6.82 3.47 -1.07
N ILE A 80 -5.77 3.61 -0.26
CA ILE A 80 -5.43 2.72 0.85
C ILE A 80 -5.90 3.42 2.12
N ASP A 81 -6.85 2.81 2.83
CA ASP A 81 -7.67 3.48 3.84
C ASP A 81 -7.16 3.34 5.29
N GLY A 82 -6.00 2.69 5.47
CA GLY A 82 -5.38 2.51 6.78
C GLY A 82 -6.15 1.62 7.76
N THR A 83 -7.22 0.94 7.33
CA THR A 83 -8.07 0.12 8.22
C THR A 83 -7.50 -1.25 8.56
N GLY A 84 -6.41 -1.67 7.91
CA GLY A 84 -5.75 -2.96 8.11
C GLY A 84 -4.75 -2.96 9.27
N THR A 85 -4.65 -4.11 9.94
CA THR A 85 -3.65 -4.36 11.01
C THR A 85 -2.65 -5.45 10.64
N GLU A 86 -2.65 -5.88 9.38
CA GLU A 86 -1.88 -7.03 8.90
C GLU A 86 -0.50 -6.64 8.35
N LEU A 87 -0.19 -5.35 8.22
CA LEU A 87 1.14 -4.88 7.87
C LEU A 87 1.95 -4.68 9.15
N THR A 88 2.88 -5.58 9.42
CA THR A 88 3.61 -5.62 10.69
C THR A 88 5.12 -5.53 10.49
N ALA A 89 5.77 -4.83 11.42
CA ALA A 89 7.22 -4.72 11.48
C ALA A 89 7.87 -6.02 11.98
N SER A 90 9.06 -6.31 11.46
CA SER A 90 9.95 -7.39 11.87
C SER A 90 11.40 -6.99 11.62
N ASN A 91 12.36 -7.65 12.27
CA ASN A 91 13.78 -7.30 12.19
C ASN A 91 14.03 -5.82 12.51
N ALA A 92 13.25 -5.25 13.44
CA ALA A 92 13.31 -3.84 13.76
C ALA A 92 14.52 -3.54 14.66
N ASP A 93 15.48 -2.81 14.11
CA ASP A 93 16.56 -2.17 14.85
C ASP A 93 16.43 -0.66 14.67
N CYS A 94 15.54 -0.04 15.47
CA CYS A 94 15.14 1.36 15.32
C CYS A 94 15.18 2.15 16.62
N MET A 95 16.03 1.74 17.58
CA MET A 95 16.17 2.40 18.89
C MET A 95 14.82 2.64 19.62
N GLY A 96 13.83 1.79 19.38
CA GLY A 96 12.48 1.87 19.95
C GLY A 96 11.47 2.75 19.19
N LEU A 97 11.86 3.39 18.09
CA LEU A 97 10.92 4.12 17.21
C LEU A 97 9.97 3.18 16.47
N VAL A 98 10.50 2.03 16.06
CA VAL A 98 9.77 0.89 15.50
C VAL A 98 10.25 -0.33 16.26
N ASN A 99 9.32 -1.18 16.66
CA ASN A 99 9.57 -2.45 17.34
C ASN A 99 8.99 -3.59 16.53
N ASP A 100 9.52 -4.80 16.73
CA ASP A 100 8.92 -5.99 16.15
C ASP A 100 7.45 -6.12 16.56
N ASN A 101 6.62 -6.47 15.59
CA ASN A 101 5.15 -6.58 15.68
C ASN A 101 4.40 -5.24 15.77
N ASP A 102 5.08 -4.09 15.66
CA ASP A 102 4.38 -2.82 15.48
C ASP A 102 3.56 -2.86 14.19
N VAL A 103 2.31 -2.42 14.28
CA VAL A 103 1.40 -2.33 13.14
C VAL A 103 1.66 -1.02 12.39
N ALA A 104 2.02 -1.13 11.12
CA ALA A 104 2.14 0.02 10.24
C ALA A 104 0.78 0.39 9.65
N ILE A 105 0.27 1.56 10.04
CA ILE A 105 -0.90 2.15 9.41
C ILE A 105 -0.45 2.88 8.14
N PHE A 106 -0.82 2.35 6.99
CA PHE A 106 -0.52 2.95 5.70
C PHE A 106 -1.77 3.61 5.10
N ASN A 107 -1.70 4.93 4.89
CA ASN A 107 -2.74 5.70 4.21
C ASN A 107 -2.15 6.31 2.95
N ALA A 108 -2.79 6.08 1.82
CA ALA A 108 -2.33 6.64 0.55
C ALA A 108 -3.49 6.83 -0.42
N SER A 109 -3.33 7.75 -1.36
CA SER A 109 -4.23 7.92 -2.50
C SER A 109 -3.38 8.06 -3.76
N TYR A 110 -3.59 7.18 -4.72
CA TYR A 110 -2.87 7.14 -5.99
C TYR A 110 -3.84 7.32 -7.13
N HIS A 111 -3.66 8.38 -7.92
CA HIS A 111 -4.42 8.53 -9.15
C HIS A 111 -3.94 7.48 -10.18
N VAL A 112 -4.88 6.72 -10.73
CA VAL A 112 -4.59 5.68 -11.72
C VAL A 112 -4.97 6.18 -13.09
N ASP A 113 -4.04 6.15 -14.04
CA ASP A 113 -4.28 6.43 -15.45
C ASP A 113 -3.89 5.26 -16.34
N ILE A 114 -4.63 5.09 -17.42
CA ILE A 114 -4.26 4.17 -18.50
C ILE A 114 -3.25 4.91 -19.38
N ASN A 115 -1.98 4.51 -19.35
CA ASN A 115 -0.88 5.17 -20.09
C ASN A 115 -1.18 5.51 -21.56
N SER A 116 -1.98 4.69 -22.27
CA SER A 116 -2.29 4.93 -23.69
C SER A 116 -3.33 6.02 -23.93
N THR A 117 -4.18 6.30 -22.93
CA THR A 117 -5.30 7.25 -23.06
C THR A 117 -5.23 8.40 -22.06
N HIS A 118 -4.37 8.29 -21.04
CA HIS A 118 -4.32 9.18 -19.87
C HIS A 118 -5.69 9.40 -19.20
N THR A 119 -6.54 8.38 -19.26
CA THR A 119 -7.84 8.38 -18.59
C THR A 119 -7.82 7.38 -17.45
N SER A 120 -8.54 7.68 -16.38
CA SER A 120 -8.71 6.73 -15.30
C SER A 120 -9.52 5.50 -15.77
N PRO A 121 -9.13 4.28 -15.38
CA PRO A 121 -9.91 3.09 -15.69
C PRO A 121 -11.28 3.14 -14.99
N VAL A 122 -12.28 2.48 -15.56
CA VAL A 122 -13.55 2.24 -14.88
C VAL A 122 -13.64 0.74 -14.60
N ILE A 123 -13.68 0.38 -13.33
CA ILE A 123 -13.82 -1.01 -12.90
C ILE A 123 -15.31 -1.31 -12.72
N THR A 124 -15.86 -2.10 -13.65
CA THR A 124 -17.19 -2.71 -13.52
C THR A 124 -17.01 -4.16 -13.09
N THR A 125 -17.58 -4.55 -11.96
CA THR A 125 -17.67 -5.99 -11.61
C THR A 125 -18.74 -6.65 -12.49
N PRO A 126 -18.53 -7.90 -12.94
CA PRO A 126 -19.52 -8.66 -13.71
C PRO A 126 -20.89 -8.75 -13.05
#